data_AF-A0A5J4R743-F1
#
_entry.id   AF-A0A5J4R743-F1
#
_cell.length_a   1.000
_cell.length_b   1.000
_cell.length_c   1.000
_cell.angle_alpha   90.00
_cell.angle_beta   90.00
_cell.angle_gamma   90.00
#
_symmetry.space_group_name_H-M   'P 1'
#
loop_
_entity.id
_entity.type
_entity.pdbx_description
1 polymer ?
#
loop_
_entity_poly.entity_id
_entity_poly.type
_entity_poly.pdbx_seq_one_letter_code
_entity_poly.pdbx_strand_id
1 'polypeptide(L)'
;MKKWLFLFLPFLFAGCDTSNDDMPTIEIVKLYVNDEDINYCNKIDELPVLAVGDELVIELNLKGKKVDLSRFLLKEGKEELLPDGKESEKKLFSFAIELNEEVISNTISKPEEGMLAFKDGVRRANLKIKVTITDIVNEAAILFYLSSKGNSETVKTEINL
;
A
#
# COMPACT_ATOMS: atom_id res chain seq x y z
N MET A 1 -37.44 -43.83 31.85
CA MET A 1 -36.09 -43.60 31.32
C MET A 1 -36.22 -43.06 29.90
N LYS A 2 -36.00 -41.77 29.67
CA LYS A 2 -36.19 -41.12 28.35
C LYS A 2 -34.83 -40.56 27.93
N LYS A 3 -34.18 -41.24 26.98
CA LYS A 3 -32.82 -40.93 26.51
C LYS A 3 -32.85 -39.60 25.75
N TRP A 4 -32.17 -38.60 26.28
CA TRP A 4 -31.96 -37.31 25.62
C TRP A 4 -30.81 -37.48 24.63
N LEU A 5 -31.13 -37.52 23.33
CA LEU A 5 -30.13 -37.52 22.27
C LEU A 5 -29.57 -36.09 22.17
N PHE A 6 -28.36 -35.88 22.68
CA PHE A 6 -27.57 -34.69 22.35
C PHE A 6 -27.02 -34.87 20.93
N LEU A 7 -27.61 -34.15 19.97
CA LEU A 7 -27.04 -33.96 18.65
C LEU A 7 -25.91 -32.92 18.79
N PHE A 8 -24.68 -33.40 18.94
CA PHE A 8 -23.49 -32.57 18.71
C PHE A 8 -23.39 -32.33 17.21
N LEU A 9 -23.82 -31.15 16.77
CA LEU A 9 -23.50 -30.64 15.46
C LEU A 9 -22.04 -30.17 15.53
N PRO A 10 -21.08 -30.79 14.82
CA PRO A 10 -19.75 -30.20 14.71
C PRO A 10 -19.91 -28.90 13.91
N PHE A 11 -19.76 -27.77 14.60
CA PHE A 11 -19.51 -26.48 13.97
C PHE A 11 -18.26 -26.65 13.10
N LEU A 12 -18.46 -26.83 11.79
CA LEU A 12 -17.41 -26.73 10.80
C LEU A 12 -17.02 -25.26 10.70
N PHE A 13 -16.23 -24.78 11.66
CA PHE A 13 -15.37 -23.63 11.42
C PHE A 13 -14.22 -24.13 10.55
N ALA A 14 -14.48 -24.23 9.24
CA ALA A 14 -13.41 -24.12 8.26
C ALA A 14 -12.89 -22.68 8.37
N GLY A 15 -12.00 -22.44 9.33
CA GLY A 15 -11.18 -21.25 9.32
C GLY A 15 -10.42 -21.27 8.00
N CYS A 16 -10.53 -20.20 7.22
CA CYS A 16 -9.66 -20.02 6.06
C CYS A 16 -8.23 -20.04 6.59
N ASP A 17 -7.55 -21.15 6.39
CA ASP A 17 -6.11 -21.26 6.60
C ASP A 17 -5.48 -20.46 5.46
N THR A 18 -5.47 -19.13 5.60
CA THR A 18 -4.78 -18.24 4.66
C THR A 18 -3.31 -18.46 4.90
N SER A 19 -2.75 -19.47 4.24
CA SER A 19 -1.31 -19.66 4.21
C SER A 19 -0.67 -18.32 3.80
N ASN A 20 0.44 -17.92 4.43
CA ASN A 20 1.19 -16.70 4.07
C ASN A 20 1.54 -16.63 2.57
N ASP A 21 1.45 -17.77 1.88
CA ASP A 21 1.65 -17.85 0.44
C ASP A 21 0.48 -17.33 -0.42
N ASP A 22 -0.61 -16.89 0.21
CA ASP A 22 -1.77 -16.28 -0.46
C ASP A 22 -1.83 -14.76 -0.30
N MET A 23 -0.91 -14.17 0.47
CA MET A 23 -0.85 -12.73 0.70
C MET A 23 -0.38 -11.97 -0.55
N PRO A 24 -0.97 -10.80 -0.83
CA PRO A 24 -0.47 -9.95 -1.89
C PRO A 24 0.95 -9.46 -1.56
N THR A 25 1.70 -9.06 -2.58
CA THR A 25 3.05 -8.51 -2.40
C THR A 25 3.15 -7.15 -3.07
N ILE A 26 3.83 -6.23 -2.38
CA ILE A 26 4.30 -4.95 -2.90
C ILE A 26 5.81 -5.07 -3.04
N GLU A 27 6.33 -4.82 -4.24
CA GLU A 27 7.77 -4.87 -4.52
C GLU A 27 8.20 -3.54 -5.12
N ILE A 28 9.09 -2.82 -4.43
CA ILE A 28 9.71 -1.60 -4.97
C ILE A 28 10.78 -2.03 -5.96
N VAL A 29 10.58 -1.77 -7.25
CA VAL A 29 11.53 -2.18 -8.29
C VAL A 29 12.45 -1.05 -8.73
N LYS A 30 11.99 0.19 -8.59
CA LYS A 30 12.81 1.38 -8.82
C LYS A 30 12.48 2.46 -7.80
N LEU A 31 13.51 3.17 -7.37
CA LEU A 31 13.44 4.35 -6.51
C LEU A 31 14.54 5.31 -6.94
N TYR A 32 14.18 6.47 -7.48
CA TYR A 32 15.11 7.52 -7.88
C TYR A 32 14.79 8.82 -7.16
N VAL A 33 15.79 9.68 -7.00
CA VAL A 33 15.66 11.04 -6.46
C VAL A 33 16.09 12.03 -7.54
N ASN A 34 15.33 13.08 -7.81
CA ASN A 34 15.68 14.21 -8.70
C ASN A 34 16.21 13.82 -10.10
N ASP A 35 15.65 12.77 -10.71
CA ASP A 35 16.12 12.20 -11.99
C ASP A 35 17.59 11.74 -11.97
N GLU A 36 18.15 11.42 -10.80
CA GLU A 36 19.47 10.79 -10.68
C GLU A 36 19.48 9.38 -11.29
N ASP A 37 20.63 8.97 -11.85
CA ASP A 37 20.83 7.61 -12.38
C ASP A 37 20.97 6.54 -11.26
N ILE A 38 20.96 6.94 -10.00
CA ILE A 38 21.12 6.04 -8.86
C ILE A 38 19.77 5.43 -8.48
N ASN A 39 19.60 4.13 -8.71
CA ASN A 39 18.44 3.39 -8.21
C ASN A 39 18.66 2.98 -6.75
N TYR A 40 17.84 3.51 -5.85
CA TYR A 40 17.88 3.26 -4.41
C TYR A 40 17.01 2.07 -3.96
N CYS A 41 16.38 1.30 -4.86
CA CYS A 41 15.42 0.26 -4.48
C CYS A 41 15.96 -0.82 -3.53
N ASN A 42 17.27 -1.12 -3.59
CA ASN A 42 17.95 -2.09 -2.72
C ASN A 42 18.79 -1.44 -1.62
N LYS A 43 18.71 -0.11 -1.49
CA LYS A 43 19.53 0.70 -0.58
C LYS A 43 18.73 1.92 -0.10
N ILE A 44 17.50 1.67 0.32
CA ILE A 44 16.58 2.71 0.82
C ILE A 44 17.21 3.44 2.01
N ASP A 45 17.95 2.73 2.85
CA ASP A 45 18.68 3.30 4.00
C ASP A 45 19.85 4.22 3.59
N GLU A 46 20.22 4.25 2.30
CA GLU A 46 21.24 5.13 1.72
C GLU A 46 20.61 6.30 0.94
N LEU A 47 19.31 6.55 1.07
CA LEU A 47 18.66 7.72 0.48
C LEU A 47 19.39 9.01 0.92
N PRO A 48 19.60 9.96 0.00
CA PRO A 48 20.12 11.27 0.38
C PRO A 48 19.12 11.99 1.29
N VAL A 49 19.62 12.91 2.11
CA VAL A 49 18.75 13.79 2.89
C VAL A 49 17.92 14.64 1.93
N LEU A 50 16.60 14.52 2.03
CA LEU A 50 15.66 15.18 1.14
C LEU A 50 15.34 16.61 1.59
N ALA A 51 15.20 17.52 0.63
CA ALA A 51 14.79 18.91 0.80
C ALA A 51 13.42 19.17 0.16
N VAL A 52 12.78 20.28 0.56
CA VAL A 52 11.55 20.74 -0.11
C VAL A 52 11.83 20.99 -1.58
N GLY A 53 10.99 20.42 -2.44
CA GLY A 53 11.14 20.45 -3.89
C GLY A 53 11.81 19.21 -4.48
N ASP A 54 12.43 18.36 -3.67
CA ASP A 54 12.98 17.09 -4.16
C ASP A 54 11.86 16.17 -4.63
N GLU A 55 12.15 15.43 -5.70
CA GLU A 55 11.23 14.49 -6.32
C GLU A 55 11.72 13.06 -6.20
N LEU A 56 10.85 12.16 -5.77
CA LEU A 56 11.06 10.72 -5.80
C LEU A 56 10.24 10.08 -6.92
N VAL A 57 10.88 9.23 -7.71
CA VAL A 57 10.21 8.37 -8.70
C VAL A 57 10.27 6.93 -8.23
N ILE A 58 9.09 6.37 -7.95
CA ILE A 58 8.92 5.05 -7.34
C ILE A 58 8.16 4.17 -8.32
N GLU A 59 8.72 3.01 -8.67
CA GLU A 59 7.99 1.98 -9.43
C GLU A 59 7.71 0.78 -8.55
N LEU A 60 6.44 0.36 -8.50
CA LEU A 60 5.95 -0.75 -7.71
C LEU A 60 5.43 -1.88 -8.60
N ASN A 61 5.81 -3.11 -8.25
CA ASN A 61 5.20 -4.34 -8.73
C ASN A 61 4.22 -4.87 -7.67
N LEU A 62 2.94 -4.94 -8.03
CA LEU A 62 1.86 -5.45 -7.17
C LEU A 62 1.43 -6.83 -7.65
N LYS A 63 1.33 -7.82 -6.76
CA LYS A 63 0.92 -9.19 -7.10
C LYS A 63 -0.04 -9.73 -6.05
N GLY A 64 -1.22 -10.22 -6.46
CA GLY A 64 -2.20 -10.85 -5.56
C GLY A 64 -1.97 -12.34 -5.27
N LYS A 65 -0.90 -12.92 -5.85
CA LYS A 65 -0.57 -14.35 -5.85
C LYS A 65 -1.71 -15.23 -6.43
N LYS A 66 -2.55 -15.85 -5.58
CA LYS A 66 -3.63 -16.77 -6.01
C LYS A 66 -4.97 -16.07 -6.24
N VAL A 67 -5.13 -14.86 -5.70
CA VAL A 67 -6.36 -14.07 -5.74
C VAL A 67 -6.13 -12.75 -6.46
N ASP A 68 -7.22 -12.12 -6.88
CA ASP A 68 -7.18 -10.84 -7.56
C ASP A 68 -6.87 -9.71 -6.57
N LEU A 69 -6.19 -8.67 -7.04
CA LEU A 69 -5.97 -7.46 -6.26
C LEU A 69 -7.32 -6.78 -5.97
N SER A 70 -7.44 -6.15 -4.81
CA SER A 70 -8.63 -5.40 -4.41
C SER A 70 -8.35 -3.91 -4.36
N ARG A 71 -7.49 -3.47 -3.43
CA ARG A 71 -7.20 -2.04 -3.23
C ARG A 71 -5.72 -1.80 -3.01
N PHE A 72 -5.25 -0.68 -3.54
CA PHE A 72 -3.97 -0.09 -3.21
C PHE A 72 -4.22 1.25 -2.53
N LEU A 73 -3.40 1.57 -1.53
CA LEU A 73 -3.50 2.84 -0.81
C LEU A 73 -2.10 3.38 -0.52
N LEU A 74 -1.89 4.65 -0.87
CA LEU A 74 -0.71 5.44 -0.55
C LEU A 74 -1.06 6.44 0.54
N LYS A 75 -0.28 6.46 1.63
CA LYS A 75 -0.46 7.36 2.77
C LYS A 75 0.86 7.95 3.25
N GLU A 76 0.76 9.09 3.92
CA GLU A 76 1.85 9.63 4.73
C GLU A 76 1.90 8.87 6.06
N GLY A 77 3.07 8.38 6.44
CA GLY A 77 3.39 7.97 7.80
C GLY A 77 4.03 9.14 8.52
N LYS A 78 3.42 9.62 9.60
CA LYS A 78 3.97 10.69 10.45
C LYS A 78 3.85 10.30 11.90
N GLU A 79 4.83 10.71 12.71
CA GLU A 79 4.74 10.60 14.17
C GLU A 79 4.16 11.86 14.83
N GLU A 80 3.94 12.95 14.09
CA GLU A 80 3.42 14.21 14.63
C GLU A 80 1.94 14.12 15.06
N LEU A 81 1.74 13.67 16.29
CA LEU A 81 0.60 14.08 17.10
C LEU A 81 0.84 15.54 17.50
N LEU A 82 0.01 16.47 17.00
CA LEU A 82 -0.04 17.80 17.62
C LEU A 82 -0.33 17.64 19.13
N PRO A 83 0.16 18.53 20.00
CA PRO A 83 -0.08 18.46 21.45
C PRO A 83 -1.57 18.33 21.83
N ASP A 84 -2.46 18.74 20.93
CA ASP A 84 -3.93 18.71 21.07
C ASP A 84 -4.61 17.52 20.35
N GLY A 85 -3.86 16.53 19.87
CA GLY A 85 -4.40 15.33 19.21
C GLY A 85 -5.02 15.57 17.83
N LYS A 86 -4.77 16.73 17.21
CA LYS A 86 -5.19 17.02 15.84
C LYS A 86 -4.11 16.52 14.87
N GLU A 87 -4.51 15.86 13.80
CA GLU A 87 -3.59 15.62 12.69
C GLU A 87 -3.25 16.96 12.03
N SER A 88 -1.98 17.20 11.75
CA SER A 88 -1.55 18.34 10.95
C SER A 88 -2.18 18.24 9.55
N GLU A 89 -2.95 19.26 9.14
CA GLU A 89 -3.50 19.36 7.78
C GLU A 89 -2.41 19.56 6.71
N LYS A 90 -1.16 19.81 7.13
CA LYS A 90 -0.05 20.06 6.22
C LYS A 90 0.50 18.73 5.69
N LYS A 91 0.34 18.51 4.38
CA LYS A 91 0.95 17.37 3.67
C LYS A 91 2.48 17.52 3.62
N LEU A 92 3.19 16.43 3.86
CA LEU A 92 4.65 16.36 3.75
C LEU A 92 5.10 16.23 2.32
N PHE A 93 4.28 15.59 1.51
CA PHE A 93 4.52 15.48 0.10
C PHE A 93 3.23 15.56 -0.69
N SER A 94 3.37 16.01 -1.93
CA SER A 94 2.36 15.78 -2.96
C SER A 94 2.77 14.58 -3.80
N PHE A 95 1.81 13.94 -4.46
CA PHE A 95 2.10 12.79 -5.29
C PHE A 95 1.17 12.71 -6.51
N ALA A 96 1.65 12.02 -7.54
CA ALA A 96 0.88 11.64 -8.70
C ALA A 96 1.13 10.17 -9.02
N ILE A 97 0.06 9.42 -9.27
CA ILE A 97 0.15 8.00 -9.65
C ILE A 97 -0.09 7.88 -11.16
N GLU A 98 0.96 7.50 -11.88
CA GLU A 98 0.89 7.06 -13.28
C GLU A 98 0.43 5.59 -13.29
N LEU A 99 -0.73 5.34 -13.92
CA LEU A 99 -1.42 4.06 -13.90
C LEU A 99 -1.93 3.65 -15.28
N ASN A 100 -2.11 2.34 -15.49
CA ASN A 100 -2.84 1.82 -16.63
C ASN A 100 -4.35 1.77 -16.29
N GLU A 101 -5.15 2.64 -16.91
CA GLU A 101 -6.61 2.72 -16.66
C GLU A 101 -7.36 1.42 -17.00
N GLU A 102 -6.78 0.54 -17.84
CA GLU A 102 -7.39 -0.74 -18.16
C GLU A 102 -7.49 -1.66 -16.93
N VAL A 103 -6.60 -1.53 -15.95
CA VAL A 103 -6.59 -2.39 -14.75
C VAL A 103 -7.31 -1.76 -13.54
N ILE A 104 -7.61 -0.46 -13.59
CA ILE A 104 -8.19 0.29 -12.48
C ILE A 104 -9.69 0.51 -12.69
N SER A 105 -10.47 0.44 -11.61
CA SER A 105 -11.88 0.77 -11.57
C SER A 105 -12.07 2.27 -11.32
N ASN A 106 -12.46 3.01 -12.36
CA ASN A 106 -12.65 4.46 -12.29
C ASN A 106 -13.86 4.90 -11.45
N THR A 107 -14.75 3.97 -11.06
CA THR A 107 -15.94 4.28 -10.26
C THR A 107 -15.63 4.48 -8.79
N ILE A 108 -14.60 3.80 -8.28
CA ILE A 108 -14.30 3.74 -6.84
C ILE A 108 -12.91 4.29 -6.53
N SER A 109 -12.01 4.31 -7.52
CA SER A 109 -10.67 4.85 -7.34
C SER A 109 -10.68 6.36 -7.18
N LYS A 110 -9.76 6.84 -6.36
CA LYS A 110 -9.43 8.24 -6.16
C LYS A 110 -7.91 8.41 -6.17
N PRO A 111 -7.27 8.38 -7.36
CA PRO A 111 -5.82 8.43 -7.48
C PRO A 111 -5.20 9.64 -6.78
N GLU A 112 -5.88 10.79 -6.78
CA GLU A 112 -5.50 12.03 -6.11
C GLU A 112 -5.50 11.94 -4.57
N GLU A 113 -6.27 11.00 -4.02
CA GLU A 113 -6.27 10.66 -2.59
C GLU A 113 -5.38 9.43 -2.29
N GLY A 114 -4.67 8.91 -3.30
CA GLY A 114 -3.77 7.76 -3.16
C GLY A 114 -4.49 6.41 -3.11
N MET A 115 -5.80 6.37 -3.39
CA MET A 115 -6.61 5.16 -3.31
C MET A 115 -6.94 4.62 -4.70
N LEU A 116 -6.54 3.39 -4.99
CA LEU A 116 -6.91 2.68 -6.22
C LEU A 116 -7.72 1.43 -5.90
N ALA A 117 -8.76 1.19 -6.69
CA ALA A 117 -9.51 -0.06 -6.71
C ALA A 117 -9.23 -0.79 -8.03
N PHE A 118 -8.85 -2.06 -7.95
CA PHE A 118 -8.56 -2.86 -9.15
C PHE A 118 -9.84 -3.49 -9.71
N LYS A 119 -9.89 -3.66 -11.04
CA LYS A 119 -10.95 -4.44 -11.70
C LYS A 119 -10.82 -5.93 -11.38
N ASP A 120 -11.92 -6.65 -11.53
CA ASP A 120 -11.97 -8.12 -11.43
C ASP A 120 -11.02 -8.78 -12.43
N GLY A 121 -10.35 -9.86 -12.03
CA GLY A 121 -9.35 -10.57 -12.85
C GLY A 121 -7.95 -9.97 -12.81
N VAL A 122 -7.76 -8.78 -12.22
CA VAL A 122 -6.43 -8.15 -12.12
C VAL A 122 -5.65 -8.78 -10.98
N ARG A 123 -4.68 -9.63 -11.32
CA ARG A 123 -3.77 -10.26 -10.34
C ARG A 123 -2.42 -9.59 -10.21
N ARG A 124 -2.07 -8.74 -11.18
CA ARG A 124 -0.80 -8.04 -11.25
C ARG A 124 -1.03 -6.62 -11.75
N ALA A 125 -0.32 -5.67 -11.17
CA ALA A 125 -0.32 -4.28 -11.62
C ALA A 125 1.08 -3.69 -11.44
N ASN A 126 1.43 -2.75 -12.31
CA ASN A 126 2.60 -1.90 -12.15
C ASN A 126 2.10 -0.48 -11.90
N LEU A 127 2.67 0.18 -10.90
CA LEU A 127 2.38 1.58 -10.60
C LEU A 127 3.67 2.36 -10.66
N LYS A 128 3.62 3.56 -11.25
CA LYS A 128 4.68 4.55 -11.12
C LYS A 128 4.14 5.73 -10.34
N ILE A 129 4.86 6.11 -9.29
CA ILE A 129 4.43 7.13 -8.35
C ILE A 129 5.52 8.19 -8.36
N LYS A 130 5.13 9.43 -8.62
CA LYS A 130 5.97 10.60 -8.43
C LYS A 130 5.57 11.26 -7.12
N VAL A 131 6.55 11.50 -6.26
CA VAL A 131 6.36 12.15 -4.96
C VAL A 131 7.22 13.40 -4.94
N THR A 132 6.65 14.55 -4.58
CA THR A 132 7.39 15.80 -4.43
C THR A 132 7.32 16.22 -2.98
N ILE A 133 8.48 16.40 -2.34
CA ILE A 133 8.58 16.83 -0.94
C ILE A 133 8.09 18.28 -0.83
N THR A 134 7.08 18.51 0.01
CA THR A 134 6.47 19.83 0.23
C THR A 134 6.75 20.38 1.62
N ASP A 135 7.23 19.56 2.54
CA ASP A 135 7.59 19.97 3.89
C ASP A 135 8.71 19.10 4.48
N ILE A 136 9.42 19.63 5.48
CA ILE A 136 10.50 18.93 6.18
C ILE A 136 10.01 18.58 7.58
N VAL A 137 9.98 17.28 7.90
CA VAL A 137 9.80 16.79 9.27
C VAL A 137 10.89 15.77 9.59
N ASN A 138 11.18 15.58 10.87
CA ASN A 138 12.29 14.74 11.31
C ASN A 138 12.07 13.24 11.06
N GLU A 139 10.81 12.79 10.99
CA GLU A 139 10.47 11.39 10.76
C GLU A 139 9.21 11.29 9.90
N ALA A 140 9.39 10.90 8.64
CA ALA A 140 8.30 10.69 7.69
C ALA A 140 8.47 9.37 6.95
N ALA A 141 7.36 8.81 6.49
CA ALA A 141 7.39 7.67 5.61
C ALA A 141 6.33 7.77 4.51
N ILE A 142 6.63 7.20 3.35
CA ILE A 142 5.64 6.89 2.33
C ILE A 142 5.15 5.48 2.58
N LEU A 143 3.87 5.33 2.94
CA LEU A 143 3.26 4.05 3.27
C LEU A 143 2.44 3.53 2.10
N PHE A 144 2.69 2.29 1.70
CA PHE A 144 1.94 1.56 0.69
C PHE A 144 1.19 0.42 1.34
N TYR A 145 -0.09 0.30 1.03
CA TYR A 145 -0.94 -0.78 1.46
C TYR A 145 -1.55 -1.49 0.27
N LEU A 146 -1.61 -2.82 0.32
CA LEU A 146 -2.19 -3.64 -0.74
C LEU A 146 -3.04 -4.75 -0.14
N SER A 147 -4.27 -4.87 -0.64
CA SER A 147 -5.18 -5.96 -0.31
C SER A 147 -5.61 -6.74 -1.54
N SER A 148 -5.98 -8.00 -1.31
CA SER A 148 -6.55 -8.88 -2.32
C SER A 148 -8.03 -9.14 -2.04
N LYS A 149 -8.78 -9.53 -3.06
CA LYS A 149 -10.20 -9.88 -2.92
C LYS A 149 -10.38 -11.12 -2.05
N GLY A 150 -11.42 -11.09 -1.20
CA GLY A 150 -11.76 -12.20 -0.32
C GLY A 150 -10.79 -12.42 0.85
N ASN A 151 -9.79 -11.54 1.00
CA ASN A 151 -8.86 -11.56 2.12
C ASN A 151 -9.07 -10.31 2.99
N SER A 152 -9.12 -10.49 4.31
CA SER A 152 -9.21 -9.38 5.27
C SER A 152 -7.87 -8.74 5.58
N GLU A 153 -6.77 -9.44 5.30
CA GLU A 153 -5.42 -8.95 5.58
C GLU A 153 -4.90 -8.04 4.48
N THR A 154 -4.12 -7.04 4.89
CA THR A 154 -3.51 -6.04 4.03
C THR A 154 -2.00 -6.05 4.28
N VAL A 155 -1.22 -6.07 3.21
CA VAL A 155 0.24 -5.98 3.30
C VAL A 155 0.66 -4.51 3.27
N LYS A 156 1.63 -4.17 4.11
CA LYS A 156 2.23 -2.84 4.24
C LYS A 156 3.69 -2.87 3.75
N THR A 157 4.10 -1.85 3.02
CA THR A 157 5.49 -1.54 2.68
C THR A 157 5.71 -0.05 2.90
N GLU A 158 6.91 0.35 3.34
CA GLU A 158 7.21 1.75 3.60
C GLU A 158 8.57 2.17 3.04
N ILE A 159 8.70 3.46 2.75
CA ILE A 159 9.96 4.15 2.47
C ILE A 159 10.08 5.24 3.51
N ASN A 160 11.07 5.15 4.39
CA ASN A 160 11.38 6.20 5.34
C ASN A 160 12.09 7.33 4.59
N LEU A 161 11.71 8.57 4.91
CA LEU A 161 12.20 9.81 4.31
C LEU A 161 13.06 10.59 5.31
#